data_AF-A0AAW7JHK7-F1
#
_entry.id   AF-A0AAW7JHK7-F1
#
_cell.length_a   1.000
_cell.length_b   1.000
_cell.length_c   1.000
_cell.angle_alpha   90.00
_cell.angle_beta   90.00
_cell.angle_gamma   90.00
#
_symmetry.space_group_name_H-M   'P 1'
#
loop_
_entity.id
_entity.type
_entity.pdbx_description
1 polymer ?
#
loop_
_entity_poly.entity_id
_entity_poly.type
_entity_poly.pdbx_seq_one_letter_code
_entity_poly.pdbx_strand_id
1 'polypeptide(L)'
;METKIIKFATRKDIRKRMTEDDARSFLTSVRKRHNTQEEIDAEIRKIYDSSLDVLSDEDKRGVLLFGELSGFPFGVISPKS
;
A
#
# COMPACT_ATOMS: atom_id res chain seq x y z
N MET A 1 -20.84 -7.74 -5.04
CA MET A 1 -20.27 -6.37 -5.02
C MET A 1 -18.79 -6.53 -5.22
N GLU A 2 -18.28 -6.14 -6.39
CA GLU A 2 -16.86 -6.26 -6.70
C GLU A 2 -16.08 -5.21 -5.90
N THR A 3 -15.18 -5.68 -5.04
CA THR A 3 -14.25 -4.85 -4.31
C THR A 3 -13.34 -4.16 -5.32
N LYS A 4 -13.57 -2.87 -5.62
CA LYS A 4 -12.63 -2.07 -6.43
C LYS A 4 -11.32 -1.94 -5.68
N ILE A 5 -10.36 -2.81 -6.01
CA ILE A 5 -9.01 -2.73 -5.46
C ILE A 5 -8.36 -1.47 -6.04
N ILE A 6 -8.21 -0.44 -5.22
CA ILE A 6 -7.45 0.76 -5.57
C ILE A 6 -5.97 0.37 -5.51
N LYS A 7 -5.42 -0.13 -6.63
CA LYS A 7 -4.04 -0.62 -6.74
C LYS A 7 -3.04 0.53 -6.98
N PHE A 8 -2.91 1.48 -6.05
CA PHE A 8 -1.76 2.41 -5.99
C PHE A 8 -1.67 2.99 -4.59
N ALA A 9 -1.11 2.25 -3.63
CA ALA A 9 -0.82 2.79 -2.30
C ALA A 9 0.65 2.61 -1.99
N THR A 10 1.34 3.69 -1.63
CA THR A 10 2.69 3.63 -1.07
C THR A 10 2.63 3.51 0.45
N ARG A 11 3.77 3.19 1.07
CA ARG A 11 3.89 3.23 2.54
C ARG A 11 3.52 4.60 3.11
N LYS A 12 3.92 5.66 2.40
CA LYS A 12 3.59 7.05 2.75
C LYS A 12 2.10 7.33 2.74
N ASP A 13 1.36 6.81 1.76
CA ASP A 13 -0.10 6.96 1.72
C ASP A 13 -0.77 6.34 2.94
N ILE A 14 -0.36 5.13 3.33
CA ILE A 14 -0.87 4.46 4.54
C ILE A 14 -0.55 5.28 5.77
N ARG A 15 0.71 5.72 5.94
CA ARG A 15 1.14 6.53 7.08
C ARG A 15 0.36 7.84 7.21
N LYS A 16 -0.04 8.46 6.09
CA LYS A 16 -0.79 9.72 6.07
C LYS A 16 -2.29 9.53 6.34
N ARG A 17 -2.87 8.38 5.98
CA ARG A 17 -4.33 8.17 5.99
C ARG A 17 -4.81 7.32 7.17
N MET A 18 -3.93 6.55 7.79
CA MET A 18 -4.29 5.53 8.76
C MET A 18 -3.43 5.63 10.01
N THR A 19 -4.02 5.30 11.16
CA THR A 19 -3.26 5.04 12.39
C THR A 19 -2.54 3.69 12.28
N GLU A 20 -1.58 3.42 13.16
CA GLU A 20 -0.82 2.16 13.13
C GLU A 20 -1.73 0.94 13.30
N ASP A 21 -2.69 1.01 14.24
CA ASP A 21 -3.65 -0.06 14.50
C ASP A 21 -4.60 -0.29 13.32
N ASP A 22 -5.06 0.78 12.67
CA ASP A 22 -5.88 0.69 11.47
C ASP A 22 -5.10 0.06 10.31
N ALA A 23 -3.85 0.49 10.11
CA ALA A 23 -2.98 -0.05 9.07
C ALA A 23 -2.68 -1.53 9.33
N ARG A 24 -2.45 -1.93 10.58
CA ARG A 24 -2.25 -3.33 10.97
C ARG A 24 -3.48 -4.17 10.63
N SER A 25 -4.66 -3.73 11.05
CA SER A 25 -5.92 -4.41 10.75
C SER A 25 -6.16 -4.53 9.23
N PHE A 26 -5.87 -3.46 8.49
CA PHE A 26 -5.97 -3.43 7.04
C PHE A 26 -4.99 -4.40 6.36
N LEU A 27 -3.69 -4.30 6.66
CA LEU A 27 -2.67 -5.20 6.08
C LEU A 27 -2.94 -6.66 6.43
N THR A 28 -3.32 -6.97 7.66
CA THR A 28 -3.74 -8.32 8.06
C THR A 28 -4.94 -8.78 7.23
N SER A 29 -5.96 -7.93 7.04
CA SER A 29 -7.15 -8.33 6.26
C SER A 29 -6.83 -8.67 4.80
N VAL A 30 -5.90 -7.92 4.18
CA VAL A 30 -5.56 -8.03 2.75
C VAL A 30 -4.46 -9.06 2.49
N ARG A 31 -3.46 -9.16 3.36
CA ARG A 31 -2.25 -9.98 3.14
C ARG A 31 -2.22 -11.31 3.87
N LYS A 32 -3.13 -11.58 4.83
CA LYS A 32 -3.15 -12.86 5.59
C LYS A 32 -3.20 -14.15 4.76
N ARG A 33 -3.58 -14.06 3.48
CA ARG A 33 -3.63 -15.22 2.57
C ARG A 33 -2.26 -15.58 1.97
N HIS A 34 -1.34 -14.63 1.93
CA HIS A 34 -0.07 -14.75 1.20
C HIS A 34 1.16 -14.39 2.05
N ASN A 35 0.96 -13.76 3.20
CA ASN A 35 2.01 -13.35 4.11
C ASN A 35 1.77 -13.89 5.51
N THR A 36 2.87 -14.14 6.23
CA THR A 36 2.80 -14.46 7.65
C THR A 36 2.51 -13.22 8.48
N GLN A 37 2.08 -13.40 9.73
CA GLN A 37 1.81 -12.27 10.61
C GLN A 37 3.09 -11.47 10.90
N GLU A 38 4.25 -12.14 10.97
CA GLU A 38 5.55 -11.51 11.17
C GLU A 38 5.95 -10.62 9.99
N GLU A 39 5.69 -11.05 8.76
CA GLU A 39 5.94 -10.25 7.56
C GLU A 39 5.05 -9.01 7.51
N ILE A 40 3.79 -9.16 7.92
CA ILE A 40 2.83 -8.05 8.00
C ILE A 40 3.28 -7.05 9.07
N ASP A 41 3.69 -7.54 10.24
CA ASP A 41 4.18 -6.70 11.34
C ASP A 41 5.50 -5.99 10.97
N ALA A 42 6.40 -6.65 10.25
CA ALA A 42 7.61 -6.04 9.73
C ALA A 42 7.31 -4.92 8.72
N GLU A 43 6.27 -5.08 7.91
CA GLU A 43 5.81 -4.03 6.99
C GLU A 43 5.21 -2.84 7.75
N ILE A 44 4.41 -3.08 8.79
CA ILE A 44 3.88 -2.02 9.65
C ILE A 44 5.01 -1.23 10.30
N ARG A 45 6.01 -1.90 10.86
CA ARG A 45 7.21 -1.23 11.41
C ARG A 45 7.90 -0.37 10.36
N LYS A 46 8.09 -0.86 9.13
CA LYS A 46 8.64 -0.03 8.04
C LYS A 46 7.83 1.23 7.76
N ILE A 47 6.50 1.18 7.87
CA ILE A 47 5.62 2.32 7.61
C ILE A 47 5.66 3.33 8.78
N TYR A 48 5.67 2.86 10.03
CA TYR A 48 5.47 3.71 11.20
C TYR A 48 6.78 4.14 11.88
N ASP A 49 7.82 3.30 11.83
CA ASP A 49 9.14 3.58 12.42
C ASP A 49 10.04 4.38 11.46
N SER A 50 9.77 4.35 10.15
CA SER A 50 10.52 5.16 9.18
C SER A 50 10.10 6.62 9.23
N SER A 51 11.05 7.52 8.96
CA SER A 51 10.75 8.95 8.81
C SER A 51 9.93 9.23 7.54
N LEU A 52 9.16 10.31 7.56
CA LEU A 52 8.37 10.74 6.40
C LEU A 52 9.22 11.09 5.17
N ASP A 53 10.48 11.48 5.38
CA ASP A 53 11.43 11.75 4.29
C ASP A 53 11.81 10.47 3.56
N VAL A 54 12.16 9.41 4.31
CA VAL A 54 12.46 8.08 3.74
C VAL A 54 11.26 7.55 2.95
N LEU A 55 10.06 7.62 3.53
CA LEU A 55 8.84 7.19 2.85
C LEU A 55 8.52 8.05 1.61
N SER A 56 8.89 9.33 1.63
CA SER A 56 8.72 10.22 0.48
C SER A 56 9.72 9.94 -0.63
N ASP A 57 10.93 9.51 -0.31
CA ASP A 57 11.89 9.10 -1.33
C ASP A 57 11.54 7.73 -1.93
N GLU A 58 10.99 6.81 -1.14
CA GLU A 58 10.38 5.57 -1.65
C GLU A 58 9.24 5.85 -2.63
N ASP A 59 8.34 6.77 -2.26
CA ASP A 59 7.23 7.24 -3.08
C ASP A 59 7.71 7.85 -4.41
N LYS A 60 8.72 8.74 -4.37
CA LYS A 60 9.37 9.30 -5.58
C LYS A 60 10.02 8.25 -6.46
N ARG A 61 10.56 7.18 -5.86
CA ARG A 61 11.17 6.04 -6.57
C ARG A 61 10.13 5.06 -7.12
N GLY A 62 8.85 5.27 -6.85
CA GLY A 62 7.77 4.40 -7.30
C GLY A 62 7.65 3.10 -6.50
N VAL A 63 8.17 3.04 -5.27
CA VAL A 63 8.05 1.86 -4.42
C VAL A 63 6.62 1.76 -3.90
N LEU A 64 5.85 0.86 -4.50
CA LEU A 64 4.45 0.62 -4.12
C LEU A 64 4.36 -0.43 -3.01
N LEU A 65 3.46 -0.18 -2.06
CA LEU A 65 3.04 -1.18 -1.07
C LEU A 65 1.93 -2.07 -1.63
N PHE A 66 1.06 -1.51 -2.48
CA PHE A 66 0.04 -2.23 -3.22
C PHE A 66 -0.01 -1.74 -4.67
N GLY A 67 0.13 -2.69 -5.61
CA GLY A 67 0.08 -2.45 -7.05
C GLY A 67 1.35 -2.89 -7.76
N GLU A 68 1.31 -2.84 -9.08
CA GLU A 68 2.49 -2.95 -9.94
C GLU A 68 2.74 -1.57 -10.57
N LEU A 69 4.01 -1.19 -10.75
CA LEU A 69 4.37 -0.03 -11.58
C LEU A 69 4.01 -0.36 -13.04
N SER A 70 2.73 -0.29 -13.39
CA SER A 70 2.33 -0.35 -14.79
C SER A 70 2.91 0.88 -15.47
N GLY A 71 3.79 0.70 -16.45
CA GLY A 71 4.34 1.76 -17.30
C GLY A 71 3.31 2.45 -18.21
N PHE A 72 2.05 2.53 -17.79
CA PHE A 72 0.94 3.18 -18.47
C PHE A 72 0.38 4.27 -17.57
N PRO A 73 0.22 5.50 -18.06
CA PRO A 73 -0.31 6.57 -17.24
C PRO A 73 -1.84 6.47 -17.21
N PHE A 74 -2.40 6.89 -16.07
CA PHE A 74 -3.79 7.22 -15.82
C PHE A 74 -4.75 6.13 -15.35
N GLY A 75 -5.40 6.46 -14.23
CA GLY A 75 -6.67 5.88 -13.84
C GLY A 75 -7.75 6.11 -14.90
N VAL A 76 -8.86 5.41 -14.69
CA VAL A 76 -10.01 5.24 -15.59
C VAL A 76 -9.79 4.15 -16.65
N ILE A 77 -10.22 2.92 -16.30
CA ILE A 77 -10.57 1.92 -17.30
C ILE A 77 -11.93 2.34 -17.87
N SER A 78 -11.94 2.91 -19.07
CA SER A 78 -13.16 2.96 -19.87
C SER A 78 -13.52 1.53 -20.30
N PRO A 79 -14.77 1.08 -20.13
CA PRO A 79 -15.17 -0.22 -20.64
C PRO A 79 -15.22 -0.13 -22.17
N LYS A 80 -14.52 -1.03 -22.87
CA LYS A 80 -14.75 -1.18 -24.31
C LYS A 80 -15.94 -2.11 -24.52
N SER A 81 -16.98 -1.56 -25.15
CA SER A 81 -17.96 -2.27 -25.99
C SER A 81 -17.26 -3.12 -27.05
#